data_AF-A0A7T3X1N8-F1
#
_entry.id   AF-A0A7T3X1N8-F1
#
_cell.length_a   1.000
_cell.length_b   1.000
_cell.length_c   1.000
_cell.angle_alpha   90.00
_cell.angle_beta   90.00
_cell.angle_gamma   90.00
#
_symmetry.space_group_name_H-M   'P 1'
#
loop_
_entity.id
_entity.type
_entity.pdbx_description
1 polymer ?
#
loop_
_entity_poly.entity_id
_entity_poly.type
_entity_poly.pdbx_seq_one_letter_code
_entity_poly.pdbx_strand_id
1 'polypeptide(L)'
;MNDFISERGLSAPDGRAIYAYRCSDTEFSQLGILLRTHAPKKTTKFIFMNYTDVLFVLYASEYIRRNHVEGHPKWDGIVDSISWGQVPTPLLYKKTTDGIRFWKRDIRSIGHALGYLHTLACEGGLPIRMIENESGYLINYFRGIYSEIKGQHGNRPALDIAKVLGCNIPATMQNDLVYEVAGEFCHTLHTLLSQQGGSGMTSLNLLRKNIPEWYKKLPLVLPEESALDIVKKILSVDESGVAGTQLFRVERHWVASDGSWYCDAKFRIPRTLRTEQITDLFECKINSNQSRLILSAQWQSGCARLALLTKTEDQLWRVETLPAAGKPLTGSAALQNIIVTLHEGPCLLGRVHRKVVWP
;
A
#
# COMPACT_ATOMS: atom_id res chain seq x y z
N MET A 1 1.61 16.63 27.85
CA MET A 1 0.49 15.82 27.33
C MET A 1 -0.81 16.63 27.29
N ASN A 2 -1.22 17.24 28.39
CA ASN A 2 -2.38 18.15 28.38
C ASN A 2 -2.18 19.30 27.38
N ASP A 3 -1.01 19.92 27.36
CA ASP A 3 -0.68 20.99 26.39
C ASP A 3 -0.76 20.47 24.94
N PHE A 4 -0.18 19.29 24.67
CA PHE A 4 -0.28 18.64 23.36
C PHE A 4 -1.75 18.47 22.92
N ILE A 5 -2.65 18.04 23.80
CA ILE A 5 -4.07 17.87 23.47
C ILE A 5 -4.77 19.23 23.32
N SER A 6 -4.51 20.19 24.21
CA SER A 6 -5.21 21.48 24.25
C SER A 6 -4.81 22.40 23.10
N GLU A 7 -3.56 22.36 22.65
CA GLU A 7 -3.10 23.07 21.43
C GLU A 7 -3.86 22.64 20.18
N ARG A 8 -4.49 21.47 20.21
CA ARG A 8 -5.33 20.92 19.13
C ARG A 8 -6.82 21.19 19.34
N GLY A 9 -7.17 22.03 20.32
CA GLY A 9 -8.55 22.38 20.66
C GLY A 9 -9.34 21.24 21.30
N LEU A 10 -8.66 20.26 21.89
CA LEU A 10 -9.29 19.09 22.52
C LEU A 10 -9.15 19.16 24.04
N SER A 11 -10.11 18.57 24.76
CA SER A 11 -10.06 18.42 26.22
C SER A 11 -9.50 17.06 26.65
N ALA A 12 -9.57 16.06 25.78
CA ALA A 12 -9.09 14.70 25.98
C ALA A 12 -8.91 14.01 24.62
N PRO A 13 -8.24 12.85 24.54
CA PRO A 13 -8.23 12.04 23.33
C PRO A 13 -9.66 11.64 22.93
N ASP A 14 -9.94 11.66 21.63
CA ASP A 14 -11.29 11.43 21.08
C ASP A 14 -11.41 10.14 20.25
N GLY A 15 -10.37 9.30 20.25
CA GLY A 15 -10.35 8.05 19.49
C GLY A 15 -9.82 8.17 18.07
N ARG A 16 -9.49 9.37 17.57
CA ARG A 16 -8.80 9.49 16.26
C ARG A 16 -7.44 8.81 16.31
N ALA A 17 -6.97 8.32 15.16
CA ALA A 17 -5.65 7.71 15.03
C ALA A 17 -4.54 8.70 15.40
N ILE A 18 -3.42 8.19 15.91
CA ILE A 18 -2.36 9.05 16.49
C ILE A 18 -1.80 10.04 15.44
N TYR A 19 -1.63 9.62 14.18
CA TYR A 19 -1.20 10.49 13.09
C TYR A 19 -2.08 11.73 12.89
N ALA A 20 -3.37 11.66 13.26
CA ALA A 20 -4.35 12.73 13.08
C ALA A 20 -4.20 13.82 14.14
N TYR A 21 -3.42 13.60 15.18
CA TYR A 21 -2.98 14.65 16.10
C TYR A 21 -1.88 15.52 15.47
N ARG A 22 -1.21 15.11 14.38
CA ARG A 22 -0.19 15.94 13.71
C ARG A 22 0.90 16.41 14.70
N CYS A 23 1.65 15.46 15.26
CA CYS A 23 2.81 15.78 16.10
C CYS A 23 3.89 16.47 15.25
N SER A 24 4.21 17.71 15.61
CA SER A 24 5.25 18.52 14.98
C SER A 24 6.64 17.98 15.26
N ASP A 25 7.63 18.44 14.49
CA ASP A 25 9.04 18.03 14.67
C ASP A 25 9.60 18.48 16.01
N THR A 26 9.18 19.66 16.48
CA THR A 26 9.55 20.19 17.80
C THR A 26 8.97 19.33 18.92
N GLU A 27 7.68 19.01 18.86
CA GLU A 27 7.03 18.15 19.86
C GLU A 27 7.63 16.75 19.87
N PHE A 28 7.90 16.16 18.70
CA PHE A 28 8.53 14.85 18.59
C PHE A 28 9.93 14.86 19.24
N SER A 29 10.72 15.90 18.98
CA SER A 29 12.07 16.05 19.54
C SER A 29 12.04 16.22 21.06
N GLN A 30 11.16 17.09 21.57
CA GLN A 30 10.97 17.31 23.01
C GLN A 30 10.47 16.04 23.71
N LEU A 31 9.54 15.30 23.08
CA LEU A 31 9.03 14.03 23.59
C LEU A 31 10.14 12.98 23.71
N GLY A 32 11.01 12.87 22.70
CA GLY A 32 12.18 11.99 22.75
C GLY A 32 13.15 12.34 23.87
N ILE A 33 13.44 13.63 24.07
CA ILE A 33 14.29 14.12 25.17
C ILE A 33 13.66 13.78 26.53
N LEU A 34 12.35 13.97 26.68
CA LEU A 34 11.63 13.68 27.92
C LEU A 34 11.68 12.19 28.26
N LEU A 35 11.38 11.31 27.29
CA LEU A 35 11.41 9.85 27.49
C LEU A 35 12.82 9.32 27.79
N ARG A 36 13.85 9.96 27.22
CA ARG A 36 15.26 9.63 27.49
C ARG A 36 15.69 10.09 28.88
N THR A 37 15.38 11.34 29.24
CA THR A 37 15.72 11.93 30.53
C THR A 37 15.12 11.12 31.69
N HIS A 38 13.90 10.61 31.47
CA HIS A 38 13.19 9.76 32.43
C HIS A 38 13.20 8.28 32.03
N ALA A 39 14.28 7.80 31.42
CA ALA A 39 14.44 6.40 31.08
C ALA A 39 14.23 5.51 32.33
N PRO A 40 13.50 4.39 32.18
CA PRO A 40 13.10 3.58 33.32
C PRO A 40 14.32 2.91 33.94
N LYS A 41 14.47 3.14 35.25
CA LYS A 41 15.58 2.61 36.04
C LYS A 41 15.24 1.21 36.52
N LYS A 42 16.22 0.30 36.41
CA LYS A 42 16.13 -1.06 36.96
C LYS A 42 16.69 -1.06 38.38
N THR A 43 15.81 -1.16 39.37
CA THR A 43 16.18 -1.57 40.74
C THR A 43 15.80 -3.05 40.88
N THR A 44 14.80 -3.38 41.69
CA THR A 44 14.17 -4.72 41.74
C THR A 44 13.09 -4.88 40.65
N LYS A 45 12.45 -3.78 40.26
CA LYS A 45 11.46 -3.69 39.16
C LYS A 45 11.76 -2.43 38.33
N PHE A 46 11.23 -2.36 37.12
CA PHE A 46 11.28 -1.15 36.32
C PHE A 46 10.30 -0.11 36.86
N ILE A 47 10.81 1.08 37.15
CA ILE A 47 10.01 2.23 37.59
C ILE A 47 9.84 3.19 36.42
N PHE A 48 8.59 3.55 36.13
CA PHE A 48 8.22 4.46 35.06
C PHE A 48 7.54 5.70 35.65
N MET A 49 7.65 6.83 34.97
CA MET A 49 6.90 8.04 35.31
C MET A 49 5.40 7.83 35.00
N ASN A 50 4.54 8.67 35.61
CA ASN A 50 3.14 8.75 35.20
C ASN A 50 3.04 9.12 33.72
N TYR A 51 2.01 8.61 33.03
CA TYR A 51 1.76 8.82 31.60
C TYR A 51 2.85 8.29 30.64
N THR A 52 3.84 7.54 31.14
CA THR A 52 4.90 7.02 30.27
C THR A 52 4.38 6.12 29.15
N ASP A 53 3.33 5.33 29.38
CA ASP A 53 2.63 4.54 28.36
C ASP A 53 2.05 5.41 27.23
N VAL A 54 1.32 6.47 27.57
CA VAL A 54 0.74 7.43 26.61
C VAL A 54 1.83 8.09 25.75
N LEU A 55 2.87 8.60 26.42
CA LEU A 55 3.99 9.29 25.78
C LEU A 55 4.80 8.34 24.89
N PHE A 56 5.03 7.11 25.36
CA PHE A 56 5.73 6.08 24.61
C PHE A 56 4.99 5.71 23.32
N VAL A 57 3.67 5.51 23.39
CA VAL A 57 2.86 5.15 22.23
C VAL A 57 2.85 6.27 21.18
N LEU A 58 2.73 7.53 21.59
CA LEU A 58 2.85 8.68 20.70
C LEU A 58 4.24 8.73 20.04
N TYR A 59 5.30 8.60 20.85
CA TYR A 59 6.67 8.62 20.37
C TYR A 59 6.97 7.48 19.39
N ALA A 60 6.61 6.26 19.75
CA ALA A 60 6.91 5.06 18.96
C ALA A 60 6.18 5.10 17.61
N SER A 61 4.92 5.54 17.58
CA SER A 61 4.15 5.69 16.33
C SER A 61 4.79 6.73 15.40
N GLU A 62 5.19 7.89 15.95
CA GLU A 62 5.91 8.92 15.20
C GLU A 62 7.31 8.47 14.76
N TYR A 63 8.03 7.73 15.62
CA TYR A 63 9.35 7.21 15.30
C TYR A 63 9.29 6.27 14.10
N ILE A 64 8.35 5.33 14.09
CA ILE A 64 8.17 4.39 12.97
C ILE A 64 7.84 5.17 11.69
N ARG A 65 6.87 6.09 11.75
CA ARG A 65 6.49 6.95 10.60
C ARG A 65 7.68 7.71 10.01
N ARG A 66 8.59 8.21 10.85
CA ARG A 66 9.71 9.08 10.45
C ARG A 66 10.94 8.32 10.00
N ASN A 67 11.19 7.13 10.54
CA ASN A 67 12.46 6.41 10.36
C ASN A 67 12.34 5.09 9.61
N HIS A 68 11.15 4.49 9.55
CA HIS A 68 10.95 3.19 8.88
C HIS A 68 11.01 3.34 7.36
N VAL A 69 11.80 2.48 6.70
CA VAL A 69 12.01 2.52 5.25
C VAL A 69 11.52 1.24 4.58
N GLU A 70 11.81 0.06 5.16
CA GLU A 70 11.50 -1.24 4.55
C GLU A 70 11.21 -2.34 5.59
N GLY A 71 10.47 -3.37 5.17
CA GLY A 71 10.19 -4.53 6.01
C GLY A 71 9.26 -4.24 7.19
N HIS A 72 9.37 -5.04 8.25
CA HIS A 72 8.59 -4.87 9.48
C HIS A 72 9.31 -3.97 10.49
N PRO A 73 8.59 -3.09 11.21
CA PRO A 73 9.17 -2.30 12.29
C PRO A 73 9.78 -3.21 13.37
N LYS A 74 10.80 -2.71 14.07
CA LYS A 74 11.50 -3.41 15.15
C LYS A 74 11.53 -2.55 16.41
N TRP A 75 11.54 -3.19 17.58
CA TRP A 75 11.63 -2.49 18.87
C TRP A 75 12.97 -1.77 19.04
N ASP A 76 14.08 -2.42 18.68
CA ASP A 76 15.44 -1.96 18.98
C ASP A 76 15.66 -0.50 18.58
N GLY A 77 15.32 -0.12 17.34
CA GLY A 77 15.45 1.27 16.89
C GLY A 77 14.65 2.27 17.73
N ILE A 78 13.44 1.91 18.16
CA ILE A 78 12.56 2.76 18.97
C ILE A 78 13.11 2.88 20.40
N VAL A 79 13.52 1.76 21.01
CA VAL A 79 13.95 1.77 22.42
C VAL A 79 15.34 2.35 22.58
N ASP A 80 16.26 2.09 21.65
CA ASP A 80 17.60 2.66 21.66
C ASP A 80 17.54 4.18 21.47
N SER A 81 16.63 4.67 20.62
CA SER A 81 16.45 6.09 20.40
C SER A 81 15.94 6.85 21.63
N ILE A 82 15.47 6.18 22.69
CA ILE A 82 15.09 6.80 23.98
C ILE A 82 15.80 6.17 25.19
N SER A 83 16.86 5.39 24.97
CA SER A 83 17.66 4.75 26.04
C SER A 83 16.85 3.77 26.91
N TRP A 84 15.99 2.99 26.26
CA TRP A 84 15.14 1.95 26.86
C TRP A 84 15.55 0.53 26.44
N GLY A 85 16.73 0.31 25.84
CA GLY A 85 17.18 -1.01 25.37
C GLY A 85 17.20 -2.09 26.47
N GLN A 86 17.30 -1.70 27.73
CA GLN A 86 17.20 -2.59 28.90
C GLN A 86 15.77 -3.06 29.23
N VAL A 87 14.73 -2.43 28.68
CA VAL A 87 13.32 -2.69 29.03
C VAL A 87 12.85 -3.98 28.37
N PRO A 88 12.40 -5.00 29.14
CA PRO A 88 11.90 -6.24 28.58
C PRO A 88 10.69 -6.05 27.68
N THR A 89 10.63 -6.80 26.59
CA THR A 89 9.54 -6.77 25.61
C THR A 89 8.13 -6.92 26.23
N PRO A 90 7.89 -7.80 27.23
CA PRO A 90 6.56 -7.88 27.88
C PRO A 90 6.13 -6.58 28.55
N LEU A 91 7.07 -5.78 29.08
CA LEU A 91 6.75 -4.46 29.63
C LEU A 91 6.45 -3.45 28.51
N LEU A 92 7.15 -3.53 27.38
CA LEU A 92 6.82 -2.72 26.20
C LEU A 92 5.40 -3.02 25.72
N TYR A 93 5.01 -4.30 25.61
CA TYR A 93 3.65 -4.70 25.25
C TYR A 93 2.59 -4.15 26.20
N LYS A 94 2.85 -4.20 27.51
CA LYS A 94 1.97 -3.59 28.51
C LYS A 94 1.85 -2.07 28.31
N LYS A 95 2.97 -1.37 28.14
CA LYS A 95 2.99 0.08 27.90
C LYS A 95 2.29 0.47 26.61
N THR A 96 2.44 -0.32 25.55
CA THR A 96 1.69 -0.13 24.31
C THR A 96 0.20 -0.33 24.54
N THR A 97 -0.22 -1.39 25.23
CA THR A 97 -1.63 -1.67 25.51
C THR A 97 -2.30 -0.55 26.31
N ASP A 98 -1.67 -0.13 27.41
CA ASP A 98 -2.20 0.89 28.30
C ASP A 98 -2.25 2.26 27.59
N GLY A 99 -1.20 2.61 26.83
CA GLY A 99 -1.13 3.86 26.09
C GLY A 99 -2.14 3.92 24.94
N ILE A 100 -2.28 2.85 24.16
CA ILE A 100 -3.27 2.77 23.07
C ILE A 100 -4.69 2.90 23.61
N ARG A 101 -4.99 2.28 24.76
CA ARG A 101 -6.28 2.43 25.44
C ARG A 101 -6.55 3.89 25.86
N PHE A 102 -5.55 4.62 26.34
CA PHE A 102 -5.69 6.03 26.66
C PHE A 102 -6.12 6.86 25.44
N TRP A 103 -5.61 6.54 24.26
CA TRP A 103 -6.01 7.16 22.99
C TRP A 103 -7.41 6.73 22.51
N LYS A 104 -8.12 5.88 23.27
CA LYS A 104 -9.43 5.27 22.93
C LYS A 104 -9.36 4.41 21.67
N ARG A 105 -8.28 3.64 21.53
CA ARG A 105 -8.02 2.76 20.40
C ARG A 105 -7.71 1.34 20.88
N ASP A 106 -7.78 0.40 19.97
CA ASP A 106 -7.57 -1.02 20.23
C ASP A 106 -6.26 -1.53 19.62
N ILE A 107 -5.69 -2.57 20.24
CA ILE A 107 -4.55 -3.28 19.68
C ILE A 107 -5.02 -4.09 18.48
N ARG A 108 -4.37 -3.88 17.33
CA ARG A 108 -4.63 -4.61 16.10
C ARG A 108 -4.06 -6.04 16.19
N SER A 109 -4.74 -7.00 15.56
CA SER A 109 -4.28 -8.39 15.49
C SER A 109 -3.59 -8.68 14.15
N ILE A 110 -2.55 -9.49 14.18
CA ILE A 110 -1.90 -10.06 12.99
C ILE A 110 -2.14 -11.57 13.03
N GLY A 111 -3.06 -12.05 12.20
CA GLY A 111 -3.55 -13.43 12.30
C GLY A 111 -4.16 -13.70 13.67
N HIS A 112 -3.57 -14.62 14.44
CA HIS A 112 -4.01 -14.98 15.79
C HIS A 112 -3.25 -14.27 16.92
N ALA A 113 -2.24 -13.45 16.61
CA ALA A 113 -1.40 -12.78 17.60
C ALA A 113 -1.67 -11.28 17.67
N LEU A 114 -1.42 -10.67 18.84
CA LEU A 114 -1.47 -9.22 19.00
C LEU A 114 -0.29 -8.56 18.28
N GLY A 115 -0.58 -7.63 17.37
CA GLY A 115 0.40 -6.92 16.56
C GLY A 115 0.79 -5.59 17.18
N TYR A 116 1.58 -5.56 18.25
CA TYR A 116 1.93 -4.31 18.94
C TYR A 116 2.68 -3.31 18.05
N LEU A 117 3.76 -3.73 17.38
CA LEU A 117 4.52 -2.88 16.47
C LEU A 117 3.71 -2.49 15.22
N HIS A 118 2.90 -3.43 14.72
CA HIS A 118 1.99 -3.17 13.62
C HIS A 118 0.93 -2.13 13.97
N THR A 119 0.37 -2.21 15.19
CA THR A 119 -0.55 -1.21 15.73
C THR A 119 0.13 0.16 15.76
N LEU A 120 1.30 0.27 16.38
CA LEU A 120 2.03 1.54 16.47
C LEU A 120 2.35 2.12 15.07
N ALA A 121 2.69 1.26 14.12
CA ALA A 121 2.96 1.67 12.76
C ALA A 121 1.70 2.20 12.04
N CYS A 122 0.56 1.50 12.13
CA CYS A 122 -0.71 1.98 11.59
C CYS A 122 -1.18 3.27 12.27
N GLU A 123 -0.98 3.38 13.59
CA GLU A 123 -1.31 4.60 14.34
C GLU A 123 -0.42 5.78 13.95
N GLY A 124 0.81 5.54 13.52
CA GLY A 124 1.68 6.54 12.90
C GLY A 124 1.29 6.90 11.46
N GLY A 125 0.55 6.07 10.75
CA GLY A 125 0.27 6.24 9.33
C GLY A 125 1.46 5.86 8.43
N LEU A 126 1.35 6.08 7.12
CA LEU A 126 2.35 5.58 6.17
C LEU A 126 3.65 6.38 6.27
N PRO A 127 4.83 5.74 6.39
CA PRO A 127 6.10 6.44 6.39
C PRO A 127 6.32 7.24 5.10
N ILE A 128 6.63 8.53 5.23
CA ILE A 128 6.78 9.44 4.07
C ILE A 128 7.90 9.01 3.12
N ARG A 129 8.98 8.44 3.68
CA ARG A 129 10.13 7.94 2.92
C ARG A 129 9.75 6.78 1.99
N MET A 130 8.73 6.00 2.35
CA MET A 130 8.19 4.97 1.45
C MET A 130 7.47 5.62 0.25
N ILE A 131 6.80 6.76 0.45
CA ILE A 131 6.11 7.48 -0.64
C ILE A 131 7.11 8.15 -1.59
N GLU A 132 8.14 8.78 -1.06
CA GLU A 132 9.12 9.53 -1.86
C GLU A 132 9.96 8.62 -2.77
N ASN A 133 10.39 7.45 -2.28
CA ASN A 133 11.25 6.54 -3.02
C ASN A 133 10.51 5.74 -4.12
N GLU A 134 9.20 5.52 -3.99
CA GLU A 134 8.43 4.61 -4.85
C GLU A 134 7.12 5.25 -5.37
N SER A 135 7.11 6.58 -5.50
CA SER A 135 5.91 7.41 -5.73
C SER A 135 5.02 6.91 -6.89
N GLY A 136 5.61 6.44 -7.99
CA GLY A 136 4.88 5.91 -9.14
C GLY A 136 4.13 4.61 -8.85
N TYR A 137 4.74 3.67 -8.11
CA TYR A 137 4.11 2.40 -7.77
C TYR A 137 2.98 2.58 -6.74
N LEU A 138 3.22 3.41 -5.72
CA LEU A 138 2.23 3.66 -4.68
C LEU A 138 1.00 4.40 -5.19
N ILE A 139 1.16 5.40 -6.07
CA ILE A 139 0.02 6.11 -6.66
C ILE A 139 -0.85 5.17 -7.50
N ASN A 140 -0.23 4.33 -8.33
CA ASN A 140 -0.96 3.33 -9.11
C ASN A 140 -1.65 2.29 -8.23
N TYR A 141 -1.02 1.90 -7.12
CA TYR A 141 -1.57 0.99 -6.13
C TYR A 141 -2.79 1.60 -5.41
N PHE A 142 -2.69 2.83 -4.89
CA PHE A 142 -3.82 3.54 -4.31
C PHE A 142 -4.95 3.74 -5.31
N ARG A 143 -4.64 4.05 -6.58
CA ARG A 143 -5.64 4.17 -7.65
C ARG A 143 -6.39 2.86 -7.86
N GLY A 144 -5.66 1.74 -7.92
CA GLY A 144 -6.26 0.41 -8.03
C GLY A 144 -7.21 0.11 -6.87
N ILE A 145 -6.77 0.32 -5.62
CA ILE A 145 -7.61 0.10 -4.43
C ILE A 145 -8.84 1.00 -4.46
N TYR A 146 -8.66 2.30 -4.73
CA TYR A 146 -9.74 3.27 -4.76
C TYR A 146 -10.78 2.93 -5.84
N SER A 147 -10.34 2.50 -7.03
CA SER A 147 -11.24 2.08 -8.11
C SER A 147 -12.07 0.87 -7.73
N GLU A 148 -11.48 -0.11 -7.05
CA GLU A 148 -12.19 -1.31 -6.60
C GLU A 148 -13.23 -1.00 -5.51
N ILE A 149 -12.89 -0.11 -4.58
CA ILE A 149 -13.82 0.38 -3.56
C ILE A 149 -15.02 1.10 -4.24
N LYS A 150 -14.75 1.95 -5.23
CA LYS A 150 -15.81 2.66 -5.98
C LYS A 150 -16.68 1.72 -6.83
N GLY A 151 -16.09 0.66 -7.39
CA GLY A 151 -16.73 -0.26 -8.33
C GLY A 151 -17.75 -1.25 -7.73
N GLN A 152 -17.99 -1.22 -6.42
CA GLN A 152 -18.94 -2.09 -5.72
C GLN A 152 -18.73 -3.61 -5.93
N HIS A 153 -17.48 -4.07 -5.96
CA HIS A 153 -17.17 -5.52 -5.94
C HIS A 153 -17.43 -6.13 -4.56
N GLY A 154 -18.71 -6.29 -4.21
CA GLY A 154 -19.15 -6.82 -2.91
C GLY A 154 -18.74 -5.91 -1.75
N ASN A 155 -19.27 -6.17 -0.57
CA ASN A 155 -18.92 -5.43 0.65
C ASN A 155 -17.51 -5.81 1.16
N ARG A 156 -16.53 -5.88 0.25
CA ARG A 156 -15.18 -6.37 0.53
C ARG A 156 -14.41 -5.34 1.35
N PRO A 157 -13.82 -5.72 2.49
CA PRO A 157 -12.98 -4.83 3.27
C PRO A 157 -11.84 -4.23 2.43
N ALA A 158 -11.55 -2.95 2.63
CA ALA A 158 -10.48 -2.25 1.89
C ALA A 158 -9.10 -2.92 2.10
N LEU A 159 -8.86 -3.51 3.26
CA LEU A 159 -7.67 -4.32 3.55
C LEU A 159 -7.52 -5.51 2.60
N ASP A 160 -8.61 -6.21 2.29
CA ASP A 160 -8.56 -7.39 1.41
C ASP A 160 -8.31 -6.98 -0.04
N ILE A 161 -8.88 -5.86 -0.47
CA ILE A 161 -8.61 -5.26 -1.78
C ILE A 161 -7.12 -4.91 -1.88
N ALA A 162 -6.59 -4.23 -0.86
CA ALA A 162 -5.17 -3.88 -0.77
C ALA A 162 -4.28 -5.14 -0.83
N LYS A 163 -4.55 -6.16 -0.02
CA LYS A 163 -3.80 -7.44 -0.05
C LYS A 163 -3.79 -8.09 -1.43
N VAL A 164 -4.93 -8.16 -2.11
CA VAL A 164 -5.02 -8.74 -3.47
C VAL A 164 -4.21 -7.93 -4.48
N LEU A 165 -4.26 -6.60 -4.40
CA LEU A 165 -3.51 -5.71 -5.29
C LEU A 165 -2.04 -5.57 -4.89
N GLY A 166 -1.66 -6.05 -3.70
CA GLY A 166 -0.31 -5.95 -3.15
C GLY A 166 0.76 -6.62 -4.01
N CYS A 167 0.38 -7.57 -4.88
CA CYS A 167 1.32 -8.12 -5.83
C CYS A 167 1.85 -7.07 -6.83
N ASN A 168 1.17 -5.93 -7.01
CA ASN A 168 1.50 -4.90 -8.00
C ASN A 168 2.50 -3.83 -7.52
N ILE A 169 2.96 -3.92 -6.27
CA ILE A 169 3.98 -3.04 -5.69
C ILE A 169 5.31 -3.77 -5.47
N PRO A 170 6.44 -3.07 -5.32
CA PRO A 170 7.74 -3.68 -5.05
C PRO A 170 7.71 -4.63 -3.84
N ALA A 171 8.51 -5.71 -3.89
CA ALA A 171 8.55 -6.72 -2.84
C ALA A 171 8.90 -6.14 -1.45
N THR A 172 9.73 -5.09 -1.40
CA THR A 172 10.09 -4.36 -0.18
C THR A 172 8.88 -3.70 0.51
N MET A 173 7.80 -3.46 -0.24
CA MET A 173 6.55 -2.88 0.23
C MET A 173 5.42 -3.91 0.41
N GLN A 174 5.66 -5.18 0.08
CA GLN A 174 4.66 -6.25 0.21
C GLN A 174 4.58 -6.73 1.65
N ASN A 175 3.94 -5.93 2.51
CA ASN A 175 3.76 -6.25 3.92
C ASN A 175 2.42 -5.73 4.45
N ASP A 176 1.97 -6.29 5.58
CA ASP A 176 0.66 -5.98 6.17
C ASP A 176 0.48 -4.50 6.52
N LEU A 177 1.53 -3.80 6.96
CA LEU A 177 1.46 -2.37 7.29
C LEU A 177 1.07 -1.56 6.05
N VAL A 178 1.73 -1.78 4.92
CA VAL A 178 1.45 -1.08 3.67
C VAL A 178 0.03 -1.39 3.20
N TYR A 179 -0.40 -2.65 3.26
CA TYR A 179 -1.75 -3.04 2.85
C TYR A 179 -2.82 -2.38 3.70
N GLU A 180 -2.64 -2.34 5.01
CA GLU A 180 -3.61 -1.80 5.93
C GLU A 180 -3.72 -0.28 5.85
N VAL A 181 -2.59 0.41 5.84
CA VAL A 181 -2.58 1.87 5.71
C VAL A 181 -3.07 2.31 4.32
N ALA A 182 -2.74 1.58 3.25
CA ALA A 182 -3.27 1.87 1.91
C ALA A 182 -4.77 1.63 1.81
N GLY A 183 -5.27 0.53 2.38
CA GLY A 183 -6.70 0.26 2.47
C GLY A 183 -7.43 1.34 3.26
N GLU A 184 -6.92 1.69 4.45
CA GLU A 184 -7.46 2.75 5.32
C GLU A 184 -7.46 4.12 4.61
N PHE A 185 -6.39 4.43 3.88
CA PHE A 185 -6.29 5.64 3.06
C PHE A 185 -7.40 5.71 2.00
N CYS A 186 -7.49 4.70 1.14
CA CYS A 186 -8.43 4.70 0.03
C CYS A 186 -9.89 4.64 0.53
N HIS A 187 -10.15 3.92 1.62
CA HIS A 187 -11.47 3.87 2.24
C HIS A 187 -11.87 5.22 2.86
N THR A 188 -10.96 5.86 3.58
CA THR A 188 -11.19 7.19 4.17
C THR A 188 -11.42 8.24 3.07
N LEU A 189 -10.59 8.21 2.02
CA LEU A 189 -10.75 9.08 0.86
C LEU A 189 -12.10 8.87 0.17
N HIS A 190 -12.49 7.62 -0.06
CA HIS A 190 -13.80 7.29 -0.65
C HIS A 190 -14.94 7.83 0.20
N THR A 191 -14.91 7.60 1.51
CA THR A 191 -15.93 8.07 2.46
C THR A 191 -16.04 9.60 2.46
N LEU A 192 -14.91 10.31 2.46
CA LEU A 192 -14.89 11.77 2.41
C LEU A 192 -15.50 12.32 1.12
N LEU A 193 -15.19 11.69 -0.02
CA LEU A 193 -15.67 12.11 -1.34
C LEU A 193 -17.11 11.69 -1.61
N SER A 194 -17.55 10.52 -1.13
CA SER A 194 -18.92 10.02 -1.33
C SER A 194 -19.97 10.84 -0.56
N GLN A 195 -19.54 11.54 0.49
CA GLN A 195 -20.37 12.50 1.23
C GLN A 195 -20.51 13.84 0.49
N GLN A 196 -19.73 14.07 -0.57
CA GLN A 196 -19.84 15.27 -1.40
C GLN A 196 -20.72 15.01 -2.62
N GLY A 197 -21.39 16.05 -3.11
CA GLY A 197 -22.05 16.00 -4.42
C GLY A 197 -21.01 15.91 -5.56
N GLY A 198 -21.39 15.32 -6.70
CA GLY A 198 -20.55 15.26 -7.90
C GLY A 198 -19.64 14.02 -8.01
N SER A 199 -18.70 14.04 -8.97
CA SER A 199 -17.73 12.96 -9.22
C SER A 199 -16.32 13.52 -9.45
N GLY A 200 -15.29 12.75 -9.11
CA GLY A 200 -13.89 13.04 -9.42
C GLY A 200 -13.44 14.40 -8.85
N MET A 201 -12.92 15.26 -9.73
CA MET A 201 -12.42 16.59 -9.37
C MET A 201 -13.49 17.50 -8.78
N THR A 202 -14.74 17.38 -9.19
CA THR A 202 -15.85 18.16 -8.64
C THR A 202 -16.08 17.82 -7.17
N SER A 203 -16.08 16.53 -6.82
CA SER A 203 -16.20 16.07 -5.42
C SER A 203 -15.01 16.53 -4.59
N LEU A 204 -13.79 16.52 -5.14
CA LEU A 204 -12.59 17.00 -4.44
C LEU A 204 -12.66 18.50 -4.15
N ASN A 205 -13.11 19.31 -5.11
CA ASN A 205 -13.27 20.75 -4.90
C ASN A 205 -14.34 21.05 -3.83
N LEU A 206 -15.45 20.30 -3.84
CA LEU A 206 -16.49 20.42 -2.81
C LEU A 206 -16.00 19.95 -1.44
N LEU A 207 -15.23 18.86 -1.38
CA LEU A 207 -14.59 18.38 -0.14
C LEU A 207 -13.74 19.46 0.50
N ARG A 208 -12.87 20.10 -0.28
CA ARG A 208 -11.98 21.17 0.20
C ARG A 208 -12.76 22.37 0.75
N LYS A 209 -13.90 22.69 0.12
CA LYS A 209 -14.78 23.78 0.57
C LYS A 209 -15.54 23.42 1.85
N ASN A 210 -16.08 22.21 1.93
CA ASN A 210 -17.01 21.80 2.97
C ASN A 210 -16.34 21.22 4.22
N ILE A 211 -15.14 20.64 4.07
CA ILE A 211 -14.39 20.00 5.15
C ILE A 211 -12.98 20.62 5.20
N PRO A 212 -12.79 21.73 5.94
CA PRO A 212 -11.47 22.25 6.23
C PRO A 212 -10.57 21.17 6.83
N GLU A 213 -9.29 21.21 6.49
CA GLU A 213 -8.29 20.25 6.98
C GLU A 213 -8.59 18.77 6.67
N TRP A 214 -9.37 18.48 5.62
CA TRP A 214 -9.70 17.13 5.16
C TRP A 214 -8.48 16.20 5.07
N TYR A 215 -7.33 16.73 4.63
CA TYR A 215 -6.07 16.00 4.51
C TYR A 215 -5.54 15.47 5.86
N LYS A 216 -5.93 16.07 6.99
CA LYS A 216 -5.58 15.59 8.35
C LYS A 216 -6.26 14.28 8.71
N LYS A 217 -7.37 13.94 8.05
CA LYS A 217 -8.10 12.69 8.27
C LYS A 217 -7.43 11.50 7.55
N LEU A 218 -6.64 11.76 6.52
CA LEU A 218 -5.92 10.72 5.79
C LEU A 218 -4.73 10.19 6.61
N PRO A 219 -4.44 8.87 6.55
CA PRO A 219 -3.31 8.24 7.23
C PRO A 219 -1.95 8.56 6.58
N LEU A 220 -1.83 9.73 5.98
CA LEU A 220 -0.60 10.32 5.46
C LEU A 220 -0.39 11.66 6.17
N VAL A 221 0.72 11.80 6.89
CA VAL A 221 1.10 13.06 7.52
C VAL A 221 1.88 13.89 6.51
N LEU A 222 1.14 14.68 5.72
CA LEU A 222 1.67 15.53 4.66
C LEU A 222 1.03 16.92 4.71
N PRO A 223 1.71 17.96 4.18
CA PRO A 223 1.07 19.24 3.88
C PRO A 223 -0.12 19.07 2.94
N GLU A 224 -1.09 19.99 2.99
CA GLU A 224 -2.28 19.91 2.14
C GLU A 224 -1.93 19.83 0.66
N GLU A 225 -0.97 20.63 0.18
CA GLU A 225 -0.58 20.65 -1.23
C GLU A 225 -0.07 19.29 -1.73
N SER A 226 0.72 18.59 -0.91
CA SER A 226 1.22 17.26 -1.23
C SER A 226 0.10 16.22 -1.21
N ALA A 227 -0.79 16.28 -0.21
CA ALA A 227 -1.96 15.40 -0.16
C ALA A 227 -2.90 15.65 -1.35
N LEU A 228 -3.07 16.91 -1.74
CA LEU A 228 -3.87 17.33 -2.87
C LEU A 228 -3.31 16.80 -4.18
N ASP A 229 -1.99 16.88 -4.40
CA ASP A 229 -1.34 16.32 -5.58
C ASP A 229 -1.53 14.81 -5.69
N ILE A 230 -1.35 14.07 -4.59
CA ILE A 230 -1.59 12.62 -4.55
C ILE A 230 -3.05 12.31 -4.89
N VAL A 231 -4.00 12.98 -4.25
CA VAL A 231 -5.43 12.72 -4.47
C VAL A 231 -5.85 13.12 -5.87
N LYS A 232 -5.34 14.24 -6.42
CA LYS A 232 -5.51 14.58 -7.84
C LYS A 232 -5.06 13.42 -8.71
N LYS A 233 -3.83 12.93 -8.55
CA LYS A 233 -3.31 11.80 -9.35
C LYS A 233 -4.12 10.51 -9.22
N ILE A 234 -4.75 10.27 -8.06
CA ILE A 234 -5.66 9.12 -7.85
C ILE A 234 -7.00 9.34 -8.58
N LEU A 235 -7.55 10.55 -8.51
CA LEU A 235 -8.87 10.90 -9.04
C LEU A 235 -8.88 11.33 -10.51
N SER A 236 -7.73 11.75 -11.04
CA SER A 236 -7.51 11.99 -12.44
C SER A 236 -7.96 10.75 -13.18
N VAL A 237 -9.12 10.86 -13.81
CA VAL A 237 -9.39 10.06 -15.00
C VAL A 237 -8.27 10.45 -15.94
N ASP A 238 -7.56 9.44 -16.45
CA ASP A 238 -6.59 9.60 -17.52
C ASP A 238 -7.28 10.26 -18.74
N GLU A 239 -7.42 11.61 -18.72
CA GLU A 239 -7.77 12.44 -19.90
C GLU A 239 -6.56 12.56 -20.84
N SER A 240 -5.36 12.29 -20.32
CA SER A 240 -4.32 11.65 -21.13
C SER A 240 -4.74 10.20 -21.26
N GLY A 241 -5.13 9.72 -22.44
CA GLY A 241 -5.45 8.31 -22.70
C GLY A 241 -4.28 7.33 -22.51
N VAL A 242 -3.50 7.48 -21.46
CA VAL A 242 -2.44 6.61 -21.02
C VAL A 242 -2.83 6.16 -19.63
N ALA A 243 -3.69 5.12 -19.59
CA ALA A 243 -3.61 4.13 -18.53
C ALA A 243 -2.14 3.97 -18.20
N GLY A 244 -1.70 4.39 -17.00
CA GLY A 244 -0.32 4.22 -16.58
C GLY A 244 0.13 2.86 -17.07
N THR A 245 1.11 2.84 -17.98
CA THR A 245 1.43 1.75 -18.91
C THR A 245 1.78 0.47 -18.17
N GLN A 246 0.78 -0.19 -17.60
CA GLN A 246 0.84 -1.60 -17.27
C GLN A 246 0.49 -2.32 -18.56
N LEU A 247 1.38 -2.21 -19.54
CA LEU A 247 1.41 -3.17 -20.62
C LEU A 247 1.65 -4.54 -20.01
N PHE A 248 1.11 -5.57 -20.65
CA PHE A 248 1.45 -6.94 -20.32
C PHE A 248 2.98 -7.08 -20.31
N ARG A 249 3.54 -7.54 -19.18
CA ARG A 249 4.98 -7.73 -19.00
C ARG A 249 5.27 -9.03 -18.26
N VAL A 250 6.47 -9.55 -18.50
CA VAL A 250 7.03 -10.67 -17.76
C VAL A 250 8.12 -10.09 -16.87
N GLU A 251 7.90 -10.10 -15.56
CA GLU A 251 8.90 -9.67 -14.58
C GLU A 251 9.72 -10.86 -14.14
N ARG A 252 11.04 -10.69 -14.08
CA ARG A 252 11.96 -11.72 -13.61
C ARG A 252 12.63 -11.24 -12.33
N HIS A 253 12.60 -12.08 -11.31
CA HIS A 253 13.17 -11.78 -10.00
C HIS A 253 14.21 -12.83 -9.65
N TRP A 254 15.35 -12.40 -9.11
CA TRP A 254 16.33 -13.29 -8.53
C TRP A 254 15.99 -13.49 -7.05
N VAL A 255 15.81 -14.75 -6.67
CA VAL A 255 15.47 -15.16 -5.31
C VAL A 255 16.65 -15.94 -4.74
N ALA A 256 17.13 -15.53 -3.58
CA ALA A 256 18.16 -16.26 -2.84
C ALA A 256 17.49 -17.36 -1.99
N SER A 257 17.96 -18.60 -2.10
CA SER A 257 17.59 -19.71 -1.21
C SER A 257 18.77 -20.67 -1.07
N ASP A 258 19.02 -21.12 0.15
CA ASP A 258 20.03 -22.16 0.47
C ASP A 258 21.41 -21.93 -0.18
N GLY A 259 21.92 -20.70 -0.09
CA GLY A 259 23.22 -20.33 -0.64
C GLY A 259 23.29 -20.27 -2.17
N SER A 260 22.16 -20.38 -2.85
CA SER A 260 22.04 -20.31 -4.31
C SER A 260 21.05 -19.23 -4.74
N TRP A 261 21.19 -18.75 -5.98
CA TRP A 261 20.23 -17.85 -6.61
C TRP A 261 19.45 -18.60 -7.68
N TYR A 262 18.13 -18.45 -7.69
CA TYR A 262 17.29 -18.89 -8.81
C TYR A 262 16.44 -17.74 -9.32
N CYS A 263 16.01 -17.86 -10.57
CA CYS A 263 15.16 -16.86 -11.21
C CYS A 263 13.70 -17.34 -11.22
N ASP A 264 12.80 -16.43 -10.87
CA ASP A 264 11.36 -16.59 -11.01
C ASP A 264 10.83 -15.60 -12.04
N ALA A 265 10.01 -16.06 -12.99
CA ALA A 265 9.29 -15.22 -13.94
C ALA A 265 7.80 -15.14 -13.57
N LYS A 266 7.27 -13.93 -13.44
CA LYS A 266 5.87 -13.63 -13.10
C LYS A 266 5.21 -12.85 -14.23
N PHE A 267 4.00 -13.24 -14.58
CA PHE A 267 3.17 -12.53 -15.55
C PHE A 267 2.47 -11.35 -14.88
N ARG A 268 2.70 -10.14 -15.39
CA ARG A 268 1.93 -8.95 -15.02
C ARG A 268 0.96 -8.64 -16.13
N ILE A 269 -0.31 -8.80 -15.80
CA ILE A 269 -1.42 -8.64 -16.74
C ILE A 269 -2.32 -7.56 -16.16
N PRO A 270 -2.51 -6.43 -16.86
CA PRO A 270 -3.43 -5.41 -16.40
C PRO A 270 -4.87 -5.95 -16.40
N ARG A 271 -5.73 -5.36 -15.56
CA ARG A 271 -7.16 -5.70 -15.50
C ARG A 271 -7.97 -5.16 -16.68
N THR A 272 -7.42 -4.18 -17.39
CA THR A 272 -8.02 -3.58 -18.58
C THR A 272 -6.95 -3.26 -19.62
N LEU A 273 -7.27 -3.42 -20.90
CA LEU A 273 -6.43 -3.04 -22.04
C LEU A 273 -7.25 -2.28 -23.07
N ARG A 274 -6.68 -1.25 -23.70
CA ARG A 274 -7.28 -0.64 -24.90
C ARG A 274 -6.94 -1.47 -26.13
N THR A 275 -7.81 -1.43 -27.14
CA THR A 275 -7.56 -2.10 -28.43
C THR A 275 -6.19 -1.71 -28.99
N GLU A 276 -5.84 -0.43 -28.97
CA GLU A 276 -4.54 0.08 -29.43
C GLU A 276 -3.35 -0.58 -28.70
N GLN A 277 -3.44 -0.71 -27.37
CA GLN A 277 -2.37 -1.35 -26.59
C GLN A 277 -2.20 -2.83 -26.94
N ILE A 278 -3.29 -3.51 -27.29
CA ILE A 278 -3.25 -4.91 -27.72
C ILE A 278 -2.67 -5.00 -29.13
N THR A 279 -3.12 -4.16 -30.06
CA THR A 279 -2.64 -4.14 -31.44
C THR A 279 -1.16 -3.79 -31.51
N ASP A 280 -0.70 -2.83 -30.70
CA ASP A 280 0.71 -2.43 -30.63
C ASP A 280 1.57 -3.54 -30.02
N LEU A 281 1.10 -4.17 -28.95
CA LEU A 281 1.84 -5.21 -28.24
C LEU A 281 2.03 -6.47 -29.09
N PHE A 282 1.01 -6.86 -29.84
CA PHE A 282 0.99 -8.10 -30.62
C PHE A 282 1.23 -7.88 -32.12
N GLU A 283 1.43 -6.62 -32.53
CA GLU A 283 1.56 -6.19 -33.93
C GLU A 283 0.44 -6.77 -34.80
N CYS A 284 -0.81 -6.73 -34.28
CA CYS A 284 -1.97 -7.36 -34.90
C CYS A 284 -3.10 -6.38 -35.16
N LYS A 285 -4.10 -6.78 -35.95
CA LYS A 285 -5.35 -6.04 -36.13
C LYS A 285 -6.49 -6.71 -35.38
N ILE A 286 -7.30 -5.90 -34.69
CA ILE A 286 -8.50 -6.36 -33.99
C ILE A 286 -9.73 -5.75 -34.68
N ASN A 287 -10.61 -6.59 -35.21
CA ASN A 287 -11.82 -6.16 -35.90
C ASN A 287 -12.92 -5.74 -34.91
N SER A 288 -13.87 -4.95 -35.39
CA SER A 288 -14.97 -4.42 -34.56
C SER A 288 -15.87 -5.50 -33.96
N ASN A 289 -16.08 -6.60 -34.69
CA ASN A 289 -16.90 -7.75 -34.31
C ASN A 289 -16.25 -8.70 -33.29
N GLN A 290 -14.92 -8.63 -33.11
CA GLN A 290 -14.23 -9.46 -32.13
C GLN A 290 -14.55 -8.94 -30.73
N SER A 291 -15.06 -9.82 -29.89
CA SER A 291 -15.51 -9.48 -28.53
C SER A 291 -14.81 -10.27 -27.43
N ARG A 292 -14.09 -11.34 -27.79
CA ARG A 292 -13.40 -12.21 -26.83
C ARG A 292 -12.05 -12.66 -27.37
N LEU A 293 -11.00 -12.46 -26.60
CA LEU A 293 -9.64 -12.87 -26.93
C LEU A 293 -9.02 -13.67 -25.79
N ILE A 294 -8.08 -14.54 -26.10
CA ILE A 294 -7.39 -15.38 -25.13
C ILE A 294 -5.89 -15.05 -25.18
N LEU A 295 -5.35 -14.64 -24.04
CA LEU A 295 -3.94 -14.43 -23.83
C LEU A 295 -3.30 -15.72 -23.32
N SER A 296 -2.30 -16.24 -24.03
CA SER A 296 -1.58 -17.46 -23.65
C SER A 296 -0.07 -17.25 -23.69
N ALA A 297 0.67 -17.98 -22.87
CA ALA A 297 2.12 -18.02 -22.91
C ALA A 297 2.63 -19.44 -23.16
N GLN A 298 3.75 -19.52 -23.86
CA GLN A 298 4.49 -20.74 -24.15
C GLN A 298 5.97 -20.52 -23.83
N TRP A 299 6.58 -21.51 -23.19
CA TRP A 299 8.00 -21.62 -22.91
C TRP A 299 8.46 -23.03 -23.30
N GLN A 300 9.74 -23.35 -23.14
CA GLN A 300 10.29 -24.59 -23.70
C GLN A 300 9.66 -25.87 -23.10
N SER A 301 9.31 -25.83 -21.81
CA SER A 301 8.78 -26.98 -21.07
C SER A 301 7.25 -26.97 -20.90
N GLY A 302 6.52 -26.00 -21.47
CA GLY A 302 5.08 -25.94 -21.31
C GLY A 302 4.39 -24.71 -21.91
N CYS A 303 3.07 -24.68 -21.77
CA CYS A 303 2.25 -23.53 -22.13
C CYS A 303 1.07 -23.39 -21.16
N ALA A 304 0.52 -22.18 -21.07
CA ALA A 304 -0.64 -21.88 -20.25
C ALA A 304 -1.49 -20.76 -20.84
N ARG A 305 -2.81 -20.85 -20.65
CA ARG A 305 -3.71 -19.72 -20.84
C ARG A 305 -3.60 -18.80 -19.63
N LEU A 306 -3.33 -17.53 -19.87
CA LEU A 306 -3.03 -16.55 -18.83
C LEU A 306 -4.22 -15.65 -18.51
N ALA A 307 -5.00 -15.25 -19.52
CA ALA A 307 -6.15 -14.38 -19.31
C ALA A 307 -7.19 -14.51 -20.42
N LEU A 308 -8.44 -14.21 -20.07
CA LEU A 308 -9.54 -13.98 -21.00
C LEU A 308 -9.80 -12.48 -21.11
N LEU A 309 -9.80 -11.96 -22.33
CA LEU A 309 -10.09 -10.56 -22.62
C LEU A 309 -11.50 -10.47 -23.21
N THR A 310 -12.36 -9.65 -22.61
CA THR A 310 -13.72 -9.41 -23.11
C THR A 310 -13.87 -7.93 -23.44
N LYS A 311 -14.29 -7.64 -24.67
CA LYS A 311 -14.50 -6.27 -25.15
C LYS A 311 -15.68 -5.64 -24.43
N THR A 312 -15.49 -4.44 -23.91
CA THR A 312 -16.51 -3.58 -23.31
C THR A 312 -16.77 -2.39 -24.25
N GLU A 313 -17.61 -1.45 -23.83
CA GLU A 313 -17.82 -0.18 -24.56
C GLU A 313 -16.49 0.59 -24.73
N ASP A 314 -16.41 1.43 -25.77
CA ASP A 314 -15.29 2.35 -26.07
C ASP A 314 -13.88 1.74 -26.24
N GLN A 315 -13.74 0.69 -27.07
CA GLN A 315 -12.42 0.10 -27.43
C GLN A 315 -11.61 -0.40 -26.22
N LEU A 316 -12.28 -0.63 -25.08
CA LEU A 316 -11.70 -1.13 -23.86
C LEU A 316 -11.97 -2.63 -23.74
N TRP A 317 -11.01 -3.35 -23.17
CA TRP A 317 -11.08 -4.78 -22.93
C TRP A 317 -10.91 -5.05 -21.45
N ARG A 318 -11.90 -5.68 -20.84
CA ARG A 318 -11.78 -6.24 -19.49
C ARG A 318 -10.94 -7.51 -19.55
N VAL A 319 -9.98 -7.63 -18.64
CA VAL A 319 -9.05 -8.76 -18.58
C VAL A 319 -9.30 -9.56 -17.32
N GLU A 320 -9.67 -10.82 -17.48
CA GLU A 320 -9.83 -11.80 -16.41
C GLU A 320 -8.62 -12.73 -16.38
N THR A 321 -7.80 -12.61 -15.35
CA THR A 321 -6.59 -13.44 -15.20
C THR A 321 -6.94 -14.83 -14.73
N LEU A 322 -6.41 -15.84 -15.42
CA LEU A 322 -6.60 -17.24 -15.11
C LEU A 322 -5.60 -17.72 -14.05
N PRO A 323 -5.90 -18.80 -13.29
CA PRO A 323 -5.05 -19.28 -12.19
C PRO A 323 -3.59 -19.53 -12.57
N ALA A 324 -3.32 -19.93 -13.83
CA ALA A 324 -1.98 -20.18 -14.31
C ALA A 324 -1.10 -18.92 -14.37
N ALA A 325 -1.68 -17.72 -14.54
CA ALA A 325 -0.93 -16.47 -14.53
C ALA A 325 -0.40 -16.09 -13.14
N GLY A 326 -1.04 -16.59 -12.08
CA GLY A 326 -0.62 -16.34 -10.69
C GLY A 326 0.51 -17.25 -10.20
N LYS A 327 0.84 -18.32 -10.93
CA LYS A 327 1.92 -19.24 -10.58
C LYS A 327 3.23 -18.76 -11.23
N PRO A 328 4.30 -18.48 -10.47
CA PRO A 328 5.59 -18.12 -11.06
C PRO A 328 6.15 -19.31 -11.85
N LEU A 329 6.81 -19.01 -12.98
CA LEU A 329 7.71 -19.96 -13.61
C LEU A 329 9.03 -19.91 -12.84
N THR A 330 9.51 -21.06 -12.38
CA THR A 330 10.71 -21.15 -11.51
C THR A 330 11.87 -21.81 -12.24
N GLY A 331 13.10 -21.46 -11.87
CA GLY A 331 14.30 -22.12 -12.36
C GLY A 331 14.56 -21.88 -13.85
N SER A 332 14.92 -22.94 -14.59
CA SER A 332 15.31 -22.80 -16.01
C SER A 332 14.19 -22.26 -16.91
N ALA A 333 12.92 -22.53 -16.58
CA ALA A 333 11.78 -22.00 -17.33
C ALA A 333 11.66 -20.46 -17.22
N ALA A 334 12.09 -19.87 -16.11
CA ALA A 334 12.09 -18.42 -15.92
C ALA A 334 13.14 -17.71 -16.80
N LEU A 335 14.27 -18.36 -17.03
CA LEU A 335 15.41 -17.81 -17.78
C LEU A 335 15.26 -17.96 -19.30
N GLN A 336 14.23 -18.65 -19.76
CA GLN A 336 13.99 -18.88 -21.18
C GLN A 336 13.22 -17.74 -21.83
N ASN A 337 13.23 -17.75 -23.16
CA ASN A 337 12.37 -16.88 -23.95
C ASN A 337 10.91 -17.34 -23.79
N ILE A 338 10.04 -16.42 -23.36
CA ILE A 338 8.62 -16.69 -23.20
C ILE A 338 7.89 -16.06 -24.38
N ILE A 339 7.18 -16.89 -25.14
CA ILE A 339 6.36 -16.44 -26.27
C ILE A 339 4.95 -16.22 -25.75
N VAL A 340 4.43 -15.03 -25.96
CA VAL A 340 3.08 -14.69 -25.55
C VAL A 340 2.25 -14.49 -26.80
N THR A 341 1.06 -15.08 -26.82
CA THR A 341 0.21 -15.21 -27.99
C THR A 341 -1.20 -14.74 -27.67
N LEU A 342 -1.83 -14.11 -28.66
CA LEU A 342 -3.19 -13.63 -28.59
C LEU A 342 -4.04 -14.40 -29.59
N HIS A 343 -5.16 -14.96 -29.13
CA HIS A 343 -6.04 -15.76 -29.98
C HIS A 343 -7.49 -15.26 -29.93
N GLU A 344 -8.22 -15.44 -31.03
CA GLU A 344 -9.68 -15.45 -31.07
C GLU A 344 -10.14 -16.90 -31.36
N GLY A 345 -10.70 -17.57 -30.36
CA GLY A 345 -11.01 -18.99 -30.47
C GLY A 345 -9.75 -19.80 -30.85
N PRO A 346 -9.76 -20.57 -31.96
CA PRO A 346 -8.57 -21.29 -32.44
C PRO A 346 -7.62 -20.43 -33.29
N CYS A 347 -8.00 -19.21 -33.67
CA CYS A 347 -7.23 -18.37 -34.58
C CYS A 347 -6.17 -17.56 -33.82
N LEU A 348 -4.90 -17.65 -34.24
CA LEU A 348 -3.81 -16.82 -33.73
C LEU A 348 -3.85 -15.44 -34.39
N LEU A 349 -3.96 -14.38 -33.57
CA LEU A 349 -3.97 -12.99 -34.06
C LEU A 349 -2.58 -12.37 -34.06
N GLY A 350 -1.75 -12.69 -33.07
CA GLY A 350 -0.41 -12.11 -32.94
C GLY A 350 0.40 -12.74 -31.82
N ARG A 351 1.72 -12.47 -31.82
CA ARG A 351 2.65 -13.00 -30.83
C ARG A 351 3.77 -12.03 -30.51
N VAL A 352 4.24 -12.04 -29.27
CA VAL A 352 5.37 -11.23 -28.80
C VAL A 352 6.37 -12.12 -28.06
N HIS A 353 7.67 -11.87 -28.31
CA HIS A 353 8.76 -12.57 -27.63
C HIS A 353 9.23 -11.78 -26.41
N ARG A 354 9.21 -12.39 -25.23
CA ARG A 354 9.72 -11.82 -23.98
C ARG A 354 11.05 -12.47 -23.63
N LYS A 355 12.10 -12.01 -24.31
CA LYS A 355 13.49 -12.45 -24.11
C LYS A 355 14.02 -12.02 -22.75
N VAL A 356 15.02 -12.75 -22.24
CA VAL A 356 15.89 -12.25 -21.19
C VAL A 356 16.91 -11.33 -21.88
N VAL A 357 16.95 -10.07 -21.47
CA VAL A 357 18.01 -9.15 -21.88
C VAL A 357 19.05 -9.19 -20.78
N TRP A 358 20.20 -9.79 -21.09
CA TRP A 358 21.38 -9.69 -20.24
C TRP A 358 22.03 -8.33 -20.52
N PRO A 359 22.47 -7.59 -19.48
CA PRO A 359 23.25 -6.37 -19.67
C PRO A 359 24.56 -6.62 -20.42
#